data_AF-Q9VU31-F1
#
_entry.id   AF-Q9VU31-F1
#
_cell.length_a   1.000
_cell.length_b   1.000
_cell.length_c   1.000
_cell.angle_alpha   90.00
_cell.angle_beta   90.00
_cell.angle_gamma   90.00
#
_symmetry.space_group_name_H-M   'P 1'
#
loop_
_entity.id
_entity.type
_entity.pdbx_description
1 polymer ?
#
loop_
_entity_poly.entity_id
_entity_poly.type
_entity_poly.pdbx_seq_one_letter_code
_entity_poly.pdbx_strand_id
1 'polypeptide(L)'
;MNKSDGNESFALDSLPENIRYPFGKRELEILEKQLDRIVLIYQVDTTYHSALKDIKDQKIISLLVEPSFYGRHHPTSILVVATCNGTYIFDIKALGLIFLELAKILEADQPRKVIHYSHRIADHLLHRQRISLGGIFDTFVAVCLSSNTRIPYTLPEAISLVFGLPMEKVTGGCESQRNFTARPLTHSQMRYLAKLVQLQHIMHDHLNYSHIFCAEVYRISLEFSHSYYGLRSCDVAINMAPASSFGFQLLDSFCKKADKELEQI
;
A
#
# COMPACT_ATOMS: atom_id res chain seq x y z
N MET A 1 11.54 -23.25 -38.68
CA MET A 1 10.64 -22.19 -38.18
C MET A 1 9.46 -22.85 -37.51
N ASN A 2 9.34 -22.70 -36.20
CA ASN A 2 8.07 -22.46 -35.51
C ASN A 2 8.43 -21.97 -34.10
N LYS A 3 8.14 -20.69 -33.87
CA LYS A 3 8.09 -20.08 -32.54
C LYS A 3 6.81 -20.57 -31.87
N SER A 4 6.95 -21.20 -30.71
CA SER A 4 5.85 -21.34 -29.76
C SER A 4 6.21 -20.43 -28.59
N ASP A 5 5.56 -19.28 -28.55
CA ASP A 5 5.57 -18.38 -27.41
C ASP A 5 4.98 -19.14 -26.21
N GLY A 6 5.86 -19.56 -25.31
CA GLY A 6 5.47 -20.07 -24.02
C GLY A 6 4.88 -18.90 -23.23
N ASN A 7 3.55 -18.86 -23.17
CA ASN A 7 2.85 -18.17 -22.08
C ASN A 7 3.36 -18.80 -20.79
N GLU A 8 4.35 -18.18 -20.16
CA GLU A 8 4.69 -18.42 -18.75
C GLU A 8 3.52 -17.91 -17.91
N SER A 9 2.42 -18.69 -17.87
CA SER A 9 1.51 -18.62 -16.75
C SER A 9 2.30 -19.12 -15.55
N PHE A 10 2.90 -18.20 -14.81
CA PHE A 10 3.48 -18.50 -13.51
C PHE A 10 2.43 -19.23 -12.69
N ALA A 11 2.64 -20.53 -12.51
CA ALA A 11 1.73 -21.41 -11.82
C ALA A 11 1.55 -20.91 -10.39
N LEU A 12 0.34 -20.47 -10.06
CA LEU A 12 -0.12 -20.12 -8.71
C LEU A 12 0.08 -21.28 -7.70
N ASP A 13 0.45 -22.48 -8.16
CA ASP A 13 0.60 -23.69 -7.36
C ASP A 13 1.91 -23.76 -6.56
N SER A 14 2.89 -22.89 -6.80
CA SER A 14 4.14 -22.83 -6.01
C SER A 14 4.15 -21.75 -4.92
N LEU A 15 2.97 -21.20 -4.59
CA LEU A 15 2.88 -20.11 -3.60
C LEU A 15 2.90 -20.64 -2.16
N PRO A 16 3.54 -19.91 -1.23
CA PRO A 16 3.57 -20.27 0.19
C PRO A 16 2.15 -20.38 0.75
N GLU A 17 1.76 -21.57 1.22
CA GLU A 17 0.42 -21.83 1.78
C GLU A 17 0.17 -21.06 3.08
N ASN A 18 1.23 -20.67 3.79
CA ASN A 18 1.18 -20.06 5.12
C ASN A 18 0.62 -18.63 5.17
N ILE A 19 0.44 -17.97 4.03
CA ILE A 19 -0.11 -16.60 3.96
C ILE A 19 -1.51 -16.52 3.34
N ARG A 20 -2.07 -17.66 2.91
CA ARG A 20 -3.36 -17.68 2.23
C ARG A 20 -4.50 -17.62 3.25
N TYR A 21 -5.28 -16.55 3.18
CA TYR A 21 -6.56 -16.38 3.86
C TYR A 21 -7.66 -16.14 2.83
N PRO A 22 -8.27 -17.20 2.25
CA PRO A 22 -9.33 -17.03 1.27
C PRO A 22 -10.51 -16.24 1.83
N PHE A 23 -10.94 -15.20 1.11
CA PHE A 23 -12.12 -14.42 1.51
C PHE A 23 -13.35 -15.31 1.57
N GLY A 24 -13.98 -15.38 2.74
CA GLY A 24 -15.32 -15.93 2.87
C GLY A 24 -16.38 -15.00 2.26
N LYS A 25 -17.60 -15.53 2.13
CA LYS A 25 -18.74 -14.75 1.63
C LYS A 25 -19.03 -13.51 2.49
N ARG A 26 -18.82 -13.62 3.81
CA ARG A 26 -19.09 -12.53 4.76
C ARG A 26 -18.11 -11.38 4.59
N GLU A 27 -16.84 -11.67 4.42
CA GLU A 27 -15.80 -10.67 4.21
C GLU A 27 -16.01 -9.92 2.90
N LEU A 28 -16.47 -10.60 1.84
CA LEU A 28 -16.87 -9.95 0.59
C LEU A 28 -18.08 -9.02 0.79
N GLU A 29 -19.10 -9.45 1.54
CA GLU A 29 -20.26 -8.60 1.85
C GLU A 29 -19.88 -7.36 2.69
N ILE A 30 -18.92 -7.50 3.61
CA ILE A 30 -18.38 -6.36 4.38
C ILE A 30 -17.62 -5.40 3.46
N LEU A 31 -16.76 -5.94 2.59
CA LEU A 31 -16.01 -5.13 1.62
C LEU A 31 -16.97 -4.36 0.70
N GLU A 32 -18.00 -5.00 0.15
CA GLU A 32 -18.98 -4.32 -0.70
C GLU A 32 -19.69 -3.18 0.05
N LYS A 33 -20.07 -3.38 1.32
CA LYS A 33 -20.64 -2.30 2.16
C LYS A 33 -19.67 -1.14 2.39
N GLN A 34 -18.37 -1.41 2.52
CA GLN A 34 -17.34 -0.36 2.63
C GLN A 34 -17.16 0.38 1.30
N LEU A 35 -17.28 -0.32 0.17
CA LEU A 35 -17.21 0.26 -1.17
C LEU A 35 -18.41 1.12 -1.54
N ASP A 36 -19.51 1.03 -0.79
CA ASP A 36 -20.64 1.95 -0.92
C ASP A 36 -20.42 3.28 -0.17
N ARG A 37 -19.36 3.36 0.65
CA ARG A 37 -19.02 4.53 1.48
C ARG A 37 -17.74 5.19 1.00
N ILE A 38 -17.76 5.65 -0.25
CA ILE A 38 -16.63 6.37 -0.87
C ILE A 38 -16.95 7.87 -0.86
N VAL A 39 -16.08 8.65 -0.22
CA VAL A 39 -16.21 10.10 -0.11
C VAL A 39 -15.07 10.77 -0.88
N LEU A 40 -15.42 11.54 -1.92
CA LEU A 40 -14.46 12.36 -2.66
C LEU A 40 -14.34 13.73 -1.99
N ILE A 41 -13.10 14.14 -1.71
CA ILE A 41 -12.76 15.39 -1.03
C ILE A 41 -11.86 16.21 -1.95
N TYR A 42 -12.37 17.33 -2.45
CA TYR A 42 -11.67 18.19 -3.41
C TYR A 42 -11.59 19.66 -2.95
N GLN A 43 -12.13 19.98 -1.77
CA GLN A 43 -12.10 21.30 -1.14
C GLN A 43 -12.09 21.14 0.39
N VAL A 44 -11.69 22.20 1.10
CA VAL A 44 -11.66 22.24 2.57
C VAL A 44 -13.01 22.72 3.09
N ASP A 45 -13.94 21.78 3.25
CA ASP A 45 -15.29 22.01 3.74
C ASP A 45 -15.62 21.11 4.95
N THR A 46 -16.90 21.03 5.32
CA THR A 46 -17.37 20.16 6.41
C THR A 46 -17.08 18.68 6.15
N THR A 47 -17.05 18.25 4.88
CA THR A 47 -16.72 16.88 4.48
C THR A 47 -15.25 16.59 4.77
N TYR A 48 -14.36 17.52 4.42
CA TYR A 48 -12.93 17.45 4.75
C TYR A 48 -12.72 17.28 6.25
N HIS A 49 -13.29 18.15 7.08
CA HIS A 49 -13.09 18.08 8.54
C HIS A 49 -13.74 16.84 9.17
N SER A 50 -14.89 16.38 8.65
CA SER A 50 -15.53 15.15 9.12
C SER A 50 -14.67 13.91 8.81
N ALA A 51 -14.07 13.86 7.62
CA ALA A 51 -13.13 12.81 7.26
C ALA A 51 -11.89 12.82 8.17
N LEU A 52 -11.30 13.98 8.45
CA LEU A 52 -10.16 14.07 9.35
C LEU A 52 -10.48 13.59 10.77
N LYS A 53 -11.67 13.91 11.28
CA LYS A 53 -12.13 13.43 12.58
C LYS A 53 -12.19 11.90 12.59
N ASP A 54 -12.85 11.30 11.59
CA ASP A 54 -12.93 9.84 11.49
C ASP A 54 -11.55 9.18 11.39
N ILE A 55 -10.67 9.70 10.52
CA ILE A 55 -9.30 9.20 10.33
C ILE A 55 -8.50 9.28 11.63
N LYS A 56 -8.60 10.40 12.36
CA LYS A 56 -7.89 10.63 13.62
C LYS A 56 -8.35 9.71 14.74
N ASP A 57 -9.64 9.35 14.75
CA ASP A 57 -10.23 8.47 15.77
C ASP A 57 -9.89 6.99 15.52
N GLN A 58 -9.30 6.64 14.38
CA GLN A 58 -8.83 5.28 14.11
C GLN A 58 -7.55 4.96 14.88
N LYS A 59 -7.33 3.66 15.15
CA LYS A 59 -6.02 3.13 15.57
C LYS A 59 -5.11 2.86 14.37
N ILE A 60 -5.71 2.44 13.27
CA ILE A 60 -5.02 2.00 12.05
C ILE A 60 -5.81 2.56 10.88
N ILE A 61 -5.08 3.07 9.89
CA ILE A 61 -5.62 3.50 8.59
C ILE A 61 -4.80 2.85 7.50
N SER A 62 -5.39 2.67 6.32
CA SER A 62 -4.67 2.22 5.14
C SER A 62 -4.53 3.37 4.15
N LEU A 63 -3.34 3.53 3.58
CA LEU A 63 -2.96 4.67 2.74
C LEU A 63 -2.55 4.20 1.35
N LEU A 64 -2.97 4.95 0.34
CA LEU A 64 -2.52 4.80 -1.04
C LEU A 64 -2.37 6.18 -1.68
N VAL A 65 -1.31 6.39 -2.46
CA VAL A 65 -1.09 7.62 -3.24
C VAL A 65 -0.96 7.24 -4.69
N GLU A 66 -1.68 7.95 -5.57
CA GLU A 66 -1.54 7.76 -7.01
C GLU A 66 -1.16 9.07 -7.74
N PRO A 67 -0.24 8.98 -8.72
CA PRO A 67 0.58 7.81 -9.01
C PRO A 67 1.63 7.56 -7.91
N SER A 68 1.82 6.30 -7.55
CA SER A 68 2.83 5.89 -6.56
C SER A 68 4.23 5.73 -7.17
N PHE A 69 4.31 5.48 -8.48
CA PHE A 69 5.58 5.30 -9.19
C PHE A 69 6.35 6.62 -9.34
N TYR A 70 7.68 6.52 -9.35
CA TYR A 70 8.64 7.62 -9.52
C TYR A 70 8.73 8.64 -8.35
N GLY A 71 7.96 8.47 -7.27
CA GLY A 71 8.14 9.18 -6.00
C GLY A 71 8.19 10.71 -6.17
N ARG A 72 9.29 11.33 -5.74
CA ARG A 72 9.56 12.78 -5.83
C ARG A 72 9.47 13.40 -7.24
N HIS A 73 9.49 12.60 -8.30
CA HIS A 73 9.46 13.08 -9.69
C HIS A 73 8.06 13.31 -10.25
N HIS A 74 7.00 12.96 -9.51
CA HIS A 74 5.62 13.17 -9.94
C HIS A 74 4.83 14.05 -8.96
N PRO A 75 3.96 14.95 -9.43
CA PRO A 75 3.04 15.68 -8.54
C PRO A 75 2.08 14.72 -7.82
N THR A 76 1.71 15.04 -6.59
CA THR A 76 0.68 14.30 -5.84
C THR A 76 -0.67 14.56 -6.48
N SER A 77 -1.30 13.52 -7.02
CA SER A 77 -2.62 13.66 -7.66
C SER A 77 -3.75 13.26 -6.71
N ILE A 78 -3.66 12.07 -6.14
CA ILE A 78 -4.68 11.52 -5.25
C ILE A 78 -4.01 10.93 -4.00
N LEU A 79 -4.61 11.18 -2.85
CA LEU A 79 -4.34 10.47 -1.61
C LEU A 79 -5.63 9.75 -1.18
N VAL A 80 -5.55 8.45 -0.92
CA VAL A 80 -6.69 7.63 -0.52
C VAL A 80 -6.44 7.07 0.87
N VAL A 81 -7.43 7.22 1.75
CA VAL A 81 -7.39 6.74 3.12
C VAL A 81 -8.59 5.84 3.38
N ALA A 82 -8.35 4.58 3.75
CA ALA A 82 -9.38 3.68 4.26
C ALA A 82 -9.36 3.65 5.79
N THR A 83 -10.56 3.76 6.36
CA THR A 83 -10.89 3.50 7.76
C THR A 83 -11.86 2.32 7.84
N CYS A 84 -12.19 1.87 9.05
CA CYS A 84 -13.23 0.85 9.23
C CYS A 84 -14.63 1.36 8.79
N ASN A 85 -14.84 2.69 8.79
CA ASN A 85 -16.12 3.32 8.52
C ASN A 85 -16.35 3.62 7.03
N GLY A 86 -15.29 3.81 6.24
CA GLY A 86 -15.38 4.10 4.81
C GLY A 86 -14.04 4.44 4.17
N THR A 87 -14.12 4.99 2.96
CA THR A 87 -12.94 5.38 2.17
C THR A 87 -13.01 6.84 1.77
N TYR A 88 -11.95 7.60 2.07
CA TYR A 88 -11.80 9.00 1.72
C TYR A 88 -10.78 9.14 0.59
N ILE A 89 -11.21 9.75 -0.51
CA ILE A 89 -10.37 10.05 -1.67
C ILE A 89 -10.12 11.55 -1.67
N PHE A 90 -8.92 11.97 -1.29
CA PHE A 90 -8.48 13.35 -1.36
C PHE A 90 -7.92 13.63 -2.75
N ASP A 91 -8.61 14.47 -3.50
CA ASP A 91 -8.13 15.03 -4.75
C ASP A 91 -7.10 16.14 -4.46
N ILE A 92 -5.84 15.75 -4.29
CA ILE A 92 -4.75 16.67 -3.97
C ILE A 92 -4.52 17.68 -5.08
N LYS A 93 -4.82 17.32 -6.34
CA LYS A 93 -4.73 18.24 -7.47
C LYS A 93 -5.77 19.38 -7.35
N ALA A 94 -6.98 19.08 -6.90
CA ALA A 94 -8.01 20.08 -6.64
C ALA A 94 -7.75 20.89 -5.36
N LEU A 95 -7.31 20.23 -4.28
CA LEU A 95 -6.95 20.87 -3.01
C LEU A 95 -5.69 21.74 -3.11
N GLY A 96 -4.81 21.46 -4.06
CA GLY A 96 -3.52 22.11 -4.26
C GLY A 96 -2.40 21.56 -3.39
N LEU A 97 -2.70 21.12 -2.16
CA LEU A 97 -1.74 20.58 -1.20
C LEU A 97 -2.42 19.74 -0.11
N ILE A 98 -1.62 19.00 0.66
CA ILE A 98 -2.07 18.38 1.92
C ILE A 98 -1.97 19.43 3.04
N PHE A 99 -3.12 19.84 3.60
CA PHE A 99 -3.18 20.84 4.65
C PHE A 99 -2.64 20.32 5.99
N LEU A 100 -2.24 21.25 6.86
CA LEU A 100 -1.54 20.98 8.12
C LEU A 100 -2.25 19.96 9.03
N GLU A 101 -3.58 19.97 9.08
CA GLU A 101 -4.34 19.04 9.93
C GLU A 101 -4.19 17.58 9.47
N LEU A 102 -4.29 17.34 8.16
CA LEU A 102 -4.04 16.03 7.57
C LEU A 102 -2.55 15.66 7.63
N ALA A 103 -1.64 16.62 7.40
CA ALA A 103 -0.21 16.40 7.52
C ALA A 103 0.17 15.88 8.91
N LYS A 104 -0.33 16.51 9.99
CA LYS A 104 -0.10 16.07 11.37
C LYS A 104 -0.57 14.64 11.62
N ILE A 105 -1.70 14.24 11.04
CA ILE A 105 -2.20 12.85 11.14
C ILE A 105 -1.23 11.90 10.44
N LEU A 106 -0.73 12.27 9.26
CA LEU A 106 0.22 11.45 8.49
C LEU A 106 1.60 11.36 9.16
N GLU A 107 2.07 12.43 9.80
CA GLU A 107 3.38 12.50 10.47
C GLU A 107 3.41 11.80 11.84
N ALA A 108 2.27 11.70 12.52
CA ALA A 108 2.19 11.06 13.82
C ALA A 108 2.44 9.54 13.76
N ASP A 109 2.85 8.92 14.86
CA ASP A 109 2.93 7.45 14.95
C ASP A 109 1.55 6.78 15.02
N GLN A 110 0.51 7.54 15.38
CA GLN A 110 -0.88 7.09 15.47
C GLN A 110 -1.81 8.06 14.71
N PRO A 111 -2.81 7.56 13.95
CA PRO A 111 -3.04 6.14 13.63
C PRO A 111 -1.85 5.54 12.90
N ARG A 112 -1.68 4.22 12.98
CA ARG A 112 -0.68 3.51 12.15
C ARG A 112 -1.13 3.50 10.68
N LYS A 113 -0.19 3.65 9.76
CA LYS A 113 -0.45 3.70 8.31
C LYS A 113 -0.03 2.37 7.71
N VAL A 114 -1.01 1.60 7.29
CA VAL A 114 -0.81 0.43 6.45
C VAL A 114 -0.57 0.91 5.03
N ILE A 115 0.58 0.56 4.45
CA ILE A 115 1.02 1.01 3.14
C ILE A 115 1.62 -0.18 2.41
N HIS A 116 1.59 -0.19 1.09
CA HIS A 116 2.37 -1.11 0.29
C HIS A 116 3.47 -0.34 -0.43
N TYR A 117 4.70 -0.85 -0.40
CA TYR A 117 5.87 -0.13 -0.91
C TYR A 117 6.04 1.25 -0.26
N SER A 118 6.03 1.30 1.06
CA SER A 118 6.15 2.50 1.89
C SER A 118 7.26 3.44 1.46
N HIS A 119 8.42 2.92 1.03
CA HIS A 119 9.55 3.70 0.52
C HIS A 119 9.21 4.65 -0.63
N ARG A 120 8.30 4.26 -1.53
CA ARG A 120 7.84 5.10 -2.65
C ARG A 120 6.92 6.20 -2.16
N ILE A 121 6.01 5.86 -1.25
CA ILE A 121 5.01 6.79 -0.71
C ILE A 121 5.67 7.81 0.24
N ALA A 122 6.58 7.35 1.10
CA ALA A 122 7.31 8.19 2.04
C ALA A 122 8.23 9.19 1.32
N ASP A 123 8.96 8.76 0.28
CA ASP A 123 9.73 9.66 -0.58
C ASP A 123 8.84 10.67 -1.31
N HIS A 124 7.74 10.19 -1.89
CA HIS A 124 6.78 11.07 -2.57
C HIS A 124 6.25 12.16 -1.65
N LEU A 125 5.76 11.80 -0.46
CA LEU A 125 5.19 12.76 0.50
C LEU A 125 6.25 13.70 1.05
N LEU A 126 7.46 13.23 1.35
CA LEU A 126 8.54 14.07 1.84
C LEU A 126 8.90 15.16 0.82
N HIS A 127 9.06 14.81 -0.45
CA HIS A 127 9.55 15.75 -1.45
C HIS A 127 8.45 16.59 -2.11
N ARG A 128 7.23 16.05 -2.25
CA ARG A 128 6.11 16.77 -2.90
C ARG A 128 5.24 17.54 -1.93
N GLN A 129 5.13 17.06 -0.70
CA GLN A 129 4.22 17.63 0.32
C GLN A 129 4.94 18.05 1.61
N ARG A 130 6.25 17.82 1.73
CA ARG A 130 7.06 18.12 2.93
C ARG A 130 6.57 17.38 4.17
N ILE A 131 6.09 16.15 3.99
CA ILE A 131 5.54 15.30 5.06
C ILE A 131 6.48 14.14 5.32
N SER A 132 6.97 14.03 6.55
CA SER A 132 7.72 12.85 7.02
C SER A 132 6.74 11.84 7.62
N LEU A 133 6.44 10.79 6.87
CA LEU A 133 5.40 9.83 7.22
C LEU A 133 5.77 9.01 8.48
N GLY A 134 4.87 8.97 9.48
CA GLY A 134 5.07 8.26 10.74
C GLY A 134 4.21 6.99 10.88
N GLY A 135 4.56 6.11 11.82
CA GLY A 135 3.75 4.95 12.19
C GLY A 135 3.47 3.94 11.07
N ILE A 136 4.46 3.59 10.26
CA ILE A 136 4.28 2.79 9.03
C ILE A 136 4.27 1.28 9.31
N PHE A 137 3.29 0.59 8.74
CA PHE A 137 3.30 -0.86 8.51
C PHE A 137 3.32 -1.11 7.00
N ASP A 138 4.39 -1.70 6.48
CA ASP A 138 4.51 -2.00 5.06
C ASP A 138 4.04 -3.44 4.77
N THR A 139 2.94 -3.56 4.05
CA THR A 139 2.37 -4.84 3.63
C THR A 139 3.26 -5.59 2.64
N PHE A 140 4.08 -4.90 1.84
CA PHE A 140 5.08 -5.58 1.00
C PHE A 140 6.11 -6.29 1.89
N VAL A 141 6.64 -5.58 2.88
CA VAL A 141 7.56 -6.14 3.89
C VAL A 141 6.90 -7.32 4.60
N ALA A 142 5.67 -7.15 5.09
CA ALA A 142 4.95 -8.20 5.80
C ALA A 142 4.70 -9.45 4.94
N VAL A 143 4.34 -9.28 3.66
CA VAL A 143 4.18 -10.40 2.72
C VAL A 143 5.52 -11.11 2.50
N CYS A 144 6.60 -10.37 2.19
CA CYS A 144 7.91 -10.96 1.95
C CYS A 144 8.45 -11.73 3.15
N LEU A 145 8.29 -11.19 4.36
CA LEU A 145 8.73 -11.88 5.58
C LEU A 145 7.88 -13.11 5.88
N SER A 146 6.57 -13.07 5.60
CA SER A 146 5.68 -14.21 5.82
C SER A 146 5.86 -15.30 4.77
N SER A 147 6.07 -14.95 3.50
CA SER A 147 6.30 -15.89 2.40
C SER A 147 7.74 -16.40 2.32
N ASN A 148 8.68 -15.75 3.00
CA ASN A 148 10.12 -15.90 2.81
C ASN A 148 10.57 -15.69 1.33
N THR A 149 9.86 -14.85 0.57
CA THR A 149 10.21 -14.52 -0.83
C THR A 149 10.53 -13.03 -1.00
N ARG A 150 11.29 -12.69 -2.06
CA ARG A 150 11.63 -11.30 -2.43
C ARG A 150 11.00 -10.92 -3.78
N ILE A 151 9.89 -11.58 -4.10
CA ILE A 151 9.18 -11.32 -5.35
C ILE A 151 8.56 -9.93 -5.23
N PRO A 152 8.80 -9.01 -6.19
CA PRO A 152 8.28 -7.64 -6.16
C PRO A 152 6.78 -7.59 -6.48
N TYR A 153 5.96 -8.27 -5.69
CA TYR A 153 4.52 -8.23 -5.84
C TYR A 153 4.03 -6.79 -5.75
N THR A 154 3.27 -6.36 -6.74
CA THR A 154 2.46 -5.15 -6.66
C THR A 154 1.35 -5.34 -5.62
N LEU A 155 0.73 -4.24 -5.18
CA LEU A 155 -0.38 -4.33 -4.23
C LEU A 155 -1.51 -5.24 -4.75
N PRO A 156 -1.98 -5.16 -6.01
CA PRO A 156 -2.96 -6.09 -6.54
C PRO A 156 -2.52 -7.56 -6.50
N GLU A 157 -1.26 -7.85 -6.82
CA GLU A 157 -0.72 -9.22 -6.78
C GLU A 157 -0.60 -9.74 -5.35
N ALA A 158 -0.17 -8.90 -4.40
CA ALA A 158 -0.13 -9.23 -2.98
C ALA A 158 -1.52 -9.54 -2.43
N ILE A 159 -2.53 -8.73 -2.78
CA ILE A 159 -3.93 -8.97 -2.45
C ILE A 159 -4.42 -10.30 -3.05
N SER A 160 -4.13 -10.54 -4.33
CA SER A 160 -4.49 -11.79 -5.02
C SER A 160 -3.89 -13.01 -4.33
N LEU A 161 -2.60 -12.92 -3.97
CA LEU A 161 -1.83 -13.95 -3.28
C LEU A 161 -2.40 -14.25 -1.89
N VAL A 162 -2.56 -13.23 -1.05
CA VAL A 162 -3.00 -13.40 0.34
C VAL A 162 -4.45 -13.88 0.37
N PHE A 163 -5.33 -13.39 -0.50
CA PHE A 163 -6.76 -13.72 -0.43
C PHE A 163 -7.23 -14.80 -1.41
N GLY A 164 -6.33 -15.37 -2.21
CA GLY A 164 -6.68 -16.34 -3.25
C GLY A 164 -7.70 -15.78 -4.27
N LEU A 165 -7.67 -14.47 -4.52
CA LEU A 165 -8.60 -13.80 -5.43
C LEU A 165 -8.01 -13.74 -6.84
N PRO A 166 -8.78 -14.05 -7.90
CA PRO A 166 -8.37 -13.78 -9.27
C PRO A 166 -8.01 -12.30 -9.48
N MET A 167 -6.99 -12.03 -10.28
CA MET A 167 -6.51 -10.67 -10.55
C MET A 167 -7.60 -9.77 -11.15
N GLU A 168 -8.51 -10.32 -11.95
CA GLU A 168 -9.66 -9.61 -12.51
C GLU A 168 -10.63 -9.15 -11.42
N LYS A 169 -10.78 -9.95 -10.35
CA LYS A 169 -11.58 -9.55 -9.19
C LYS A 169 -10.89 -8.46 -8.39
N VAL A 170 -9.56 -8.42 -8.34
CA VAL A 170 -8.83 -7.35 -7.63
C VAL A 170 -8.85 -6.05 -8.44
N THR A 171 -8.53 -6.13 -9.73
CA THR A 171 -8.33 -4.97 -10.60
C THR A 171 -9.61 -4.48 -11.29
N GLY A 172 -10.65 -5.31 -11.38
CA GLY A 172 -11.91 -4.95 -12.04
C GLY A 172 -11.84 -4.86 -13.56
N GLY A 173 -10.77 -5.37 -14.19
CA GLY A 173 -10.68 -5.51 -15.66
C GLY A 173 -10.64 -4.21 -16.47
N CYS A 174 -10.31 -3.07 -15.87
CA CYS A 174 -10.41 -1.76 -16.54
C CYS A 174 -9.03 -1.15 -16.83
N GLU A 175 -8.68 -0.98 -18.12
CA GLU A 175 -7.36 -0.47 -18.56
C GLU A 175 -7.12 1.03 -18.27
N SER A 176 -8.19 1.83 -18.11
CA SER A 176 -8.12 3.29 -17.94
C SER A 176 -7.64 3.76 -16.55
N GLN A 177 -7.15 2.84 -15.72
CA GLN A 177 -6.65 3.10 -14.37
C GLN A 177 -5.28 3.80 -14.37
N ARG A 178 -4.53 3.81 -15.48
CA ARG A 178 -3.09 4.08 -15.41
C ARG A 178 -2.70 5.53 -15.11
N ASN A 179 -3.59 6.51 -15.30
CA ASN A 179 -3.24 7.90 -15.02
C ASN A 179 -4.35 8.56 -14.22
N PHE A 180 -4.29 8.39 -12.90
CA PHE A 180 -5.07 9.13 -11.89
C PHE A 180 -4.82 10.66 -11.90
N THR A 181 -4.27 11.20 -12.99
CA THR A 181 -3.89 12.60 -13.20
C THR A 181 -4.95 13.40 -13.94
N ALA A 182 -5.82 12.73 -14.71
CA ALA A 182 -6.94 13.34 -15.41
C ALA A 182 -8.13 13.63 -14.47
N ARG A 183 -8.98 14.57 -14.86
CA ARG A 183 -10.20 14.94 -14.11
C ARG A 183 -11.39 15.11 -15.06
N PRO A 184 -12.62 14.83 -14.60
CA PRO A 184 -12.99 14.30 -13.28
C PRO A 184 -12.56 12.83 -13.10
N LEU A 185 -12.49 12.36 -11.85
CA LEU A 185 -12.31 10.93 -11.57
C LEU A 185 -13.61 10.18 -11.87
N THR A 186 -13.51 9.07 -12.60
CA THR A 186 -14.68 8.24 -12.87
C THR A 186 -15.08 7.45 -11.63
N HIS A 187 -16.35 7.05 -11.56
CA HIS A 187 -16.82 6.16 -10.49
C HIS A 187 -16.02 4.84 -10.44
N SER A 188 -15.65 4.29 -11.60
CA SER A 188 -14.83 3.07 -11.67
C SER A 188 -13.43 3.27 -11.10
N GLN A 189 -12.78 4.41 -11.36
CA GLN A 189 -11.49 4.76 -10.78
C GLN A 189 -11.58 4.90 -9.26
N MET A 190 -12.61 5.60 -8.76
CA MET A 190 -12.83 5.75 -7.33
C MET A 190 -13.09 4.40 -6.63
N ARG A 191 -13.94 3.55 -7.21
CA ARG A 191 -14.24 2.22 -6.67
C ARG A 191 -13.00 1.31 -6.67
N TYR A 192 -12.17 1.38 -7.71
CA TYR A 192 -10.91 0.65 -7.78
C TYR A 192 -9.94 1.07 -6.68
N LEU A 193 -9.71 2.37 -6.51
CA LEU A 193 -8.84 2.91 -5.46
C LEU A 193 -9.33 2.50 -4.06
N ALA A 194 -10.63 2.65 -3.82
CA ALA A 194 -11.25 2.26 -2.56
C ALA A 194 -11.06 0.76 -2.28
N LYS A 195 -11.22 -0.09 -3.30
CA LYS A 195 -11.04 -1.52 -3.19
C LYS A 195 -9.61 -1.90 -2.83
N LEU A 196 -8.61 -1.32 -3.49
CA LEU A 196 -7.21 -1.59 -3.16
C LEU A 196 -6.88 -1.19 -1.73
N VAL A 197 -7.28 0.01 -1.31
CA VAL A 197 -6.91 0.51 0.02
C VAL A 197 -7.64 -0.24 1.16
N GLN A 198 -8.88 -0.69 0.93
CA GLN A 198 -9.64 -1.51 1.88
C GLN A 198 -9.11 -2.94 1.96
N LEU A 199 -8.79 -3.57 0.83
CA LEU A 199 -8.16 -4.89 0.82
C LEU A 199 -6.76 -4.85 1.46
N GLN A 200 -6.00 -3.77 1.25
CA GLN A 200 -4.74 -3.51 1.97
C GLN A 200 -4.96 -3.40 3.48
N HIS A 201 -6.05 -2.74 3.91
CA HIS A 201 -6.42 -2.61 5.32
C HIS A 201 -6.71 -3.99 5.94
N ILE A 202 -7.52 -4.82 5.27
CA ILE A 202 -7.84 -6.18 5.73
C ILE A 202 -6.57 -7.07 5.73
N MET A 203 -5.71 -6.90 4.73
CA MET A 203 -4.46 -7.68 4.63
C MET A 203 -3.54 -7.45 5.83
N HIS A 204 -3.51 -6.23 6.38
CA HIS A 204 -2.79 -5.96 7.63
C HIS A 204 -3.27 -6.86 8.77
N ASP A 205 -4.58 -7.02 8.95
CA ASP A 205 -5.13 -7.80 10.07
C ASP A 205 -4.75 -9.28 9.99
N HIS A 206 -4.58 -9.82 8.78
CA HIS A 206 -4.15 -11.21 8.57
C HIS A 206 -2.64 -11.42 8.68
N LEU A 207 -1.84 -10.45 8.22
CA LEU A 207 -0.38 -10.53 8.31
C LEU A 207 0.16 -10.19 9.70
N ASN A 208 -0.67 -9.64 10.58
CA ASN A 208 -0.30 -9.18 11.91
C ASN A 208 -0.61 -10.24 13.00
N TYR A 209 0.02 -11.42 12.93
CA TYR A 209 -0.38 -12.59 13.73
C TYR A 209 0.45 -12.85 15.01
N SER A 210 1.66 -12.29 15.17
CA SER A 210 2.45 -12.48 16.41
C SER A 210 3.24 -11.24 16.81
N HIS A 211 3.35 -10.96 18.12
CA HIS A 211 3.98 -9.73 18.64
C HIS A 211 5.43 -9.53 18.18
N ILE A 212 6.24 -10.60 18.14
CA ILE A 212 7.64 -10.55 17.69
C ILE A 212 7.70 -10.20 16.20
N PHE A 213 6.89 -10.88 15.38
CA PHE A 213 6.78 -10.59 13.96
C PHE A 213 6.33 -9.15 13.72
N CYS A 214 5.34 -8.66 14.49
CA CYS A 214 4.88 -7.28 14.41
C CYS A 214 6.04 -6.31 14.63
N ALA A 215 6.75 -6.42 15.76
CA ALA A 215 7.83 -5.49 16.12
C ALA A 215 8.90 -5.41 15.02
N GLU A 216 9.27 -6.55 14.44
CA GLU A 216 10.24 -6.57 13.36
C GLU A 216 9.68 -6.01 12.05
N VAL A 217 8.45 -6.35 11.68
CA VAL A 217 7.80 -5.76 10.50
C VAL A 217 7.76 -4.24 10.63
N TYR A 218 7.43 -3.69 11.79
CA TYR A 218 7.45 -2.24 12.02
C TYR A 218 8.86 -1.66 11.88
N ARG A 219 9.88 -2.32 12.46
CA ARG A 219 11.28 -1.88 12.35
C ARG A 219 11.74 -1.86 10.89
N ILE A 220 11.55 -2.96 10.17
CA ILE A 220 11.97 -3.10 8.77
C ILE A 220 11.15 -2.17 7.88
N SER A 221 9.84 -2.01 8.13
CA SER A 221 8.99 -1.05 7.39
C SER A 221 9.52 0.37 7.52
N LEU A 222 9.95 0.78 8.70
CA LEU A 222 10.54 2.10 8.93
C LEU A 222 11.85 2.27 8.15
N GLU A 223 12.79 1.34 8.28
CA GLU A 223 14.07 1.37 7.53
C GLU A 223 13.85 1.35 6.02
N PHE A 224 12.95 0.48 5.56
CA PHE A 224 12.59 0.36 4.15
C PHE A 224 12.01 1.69 3.64
N SER A 225 11.09 2.31 4.39
CA SER A 225 10.44 3.57 4.02
C SER A 225 11.42 4.73 3.79
N HIS A 226 12.58 4.71 4.45
CA HIS A 226 13.60 5.76 4.34
C HIS A 226 14.72 5.44 3.34
N SER A 227 14.65 4.31 2.65
CA SER A 227 15.73 3.82 1.77
C SER A 227 16.16 4.80 0.68
N TYR A 228 15.29 5.74 0.27
CA TYR A 228 15.61 6.76 -0.74
C TYR A 228 16.05 8.13 -0.20
N TYR A 229 15.92 8.40 1.11
CA TYR A 229 16.10 9.76 1.67
C TYR A 229 17.49 10.35 1.41
N GLY A 230 18.53 9.51 1.44
CA GLY A 230 19.92 9.94 1.20
C GLY A 230 20.34 9.96 -0.27
N LEU A 231 19.48 9.54 -1.21
CA LEU A 231 19.86 9.41 -2.62
C LEU A 231 19.63 10.69 -3.42
N ARG A 232 20.48 10.90 -4.44
CA ARG A 232 20.28 11.97 -5.42
C ARG A 232 19.04 11.67 -6.25
N SER A 233 18.39 12.72 -6.74
CA SER A 233 17.14 12.58 -7.51
C SER A 233 17.28 11.64 -8.70
N CYS A 234 18.38 11.71 -9.44
CA CYS A 234 18.64 10.83 -10.58
C CYS A 234 18.75 9.35 -10.17
N ASP A 235 19.36 9.05 -9.04
CA ASP A 235 19.49 7.67 -8.54
C ASP A 235 18.13 7.14 -8.09
N VAL A 236 17.31 7.98 -7.45
CA VAL A 236 15.93 7.63 -7.06
C VAL A 236 15.08 7.27 -8.27
N ALA A 237 15.18 8.02 -9.37
CA ALA A 237 14.39 7.74 -10.58
C ALA A 237 14.68 6.34 -11.15
N ILE A 238 15.94 5.91 -11.16
CA ILE A 238 16.36 4.57 -11.61
C ILE A 238 15.87 3.50 -10.62
N ASN A 239 16.07 3.76 -9.33
CA ASN A 239 15.78 2.78 -8.28
C ASN A 239 14.28 2.69 -7.92
N MET A 240 13.42 3.57 -8.43
CA MET A 240 11.96 3.51 -8.25
C MET A 240 11.22 2.94 -9.47
N ALA A 241 11.94 2.51 -10.50
CA ALA A 241 11.33 1.85 -11.65
C ALA A 241 10.51 0.63 -11.18
N PRO A 242 9.40 0.27 -11.86
CA PRO A 242 8.52 -0.82 -11.44
C PRO A 242 9.25 -2.16 -11.17
N ALA A 243 10.29 -2.47 -11.93
CA ALA A 243 11.09 -3.69 -11.80
C ALA A 243 12.28 -3.58 -10.82
N SER A 244 12.48 -2.43 -10.18
CA SER A 244 13.60 -2.25 -9.24
C SER A 244 13.34 -2.99 -7.92
N SER A 245 14.34 -3.74 -7.47
CA SER A 245 14.40 -4.40 -6.17
C SER A 245 15.19 -3.59 -5.13
N PHE A 246 15.40 -2.30 -5.37
CA PHE A 246 16.16 -1.46 -4.46
C PHE A 246 15.55 -1.45 -3.05
N GLY A 247 16.39 -1.67 -2.04
CA GLY A 247 15.99 -1.73 -0.63
C GLY A 247 15.55 -3.12 -0.17
N PHE A 248 15.35 -4.09 -1.08
CA PHE A 248 14.86 -5.43 -0.72
C PHE A 248 15.89 -6.19 0.13
N GLN A 249 17.17 -5.85 0.04
CA GLN A 249 18.23 -6.39 0.89
C GLN A 249 18.02 -6.11 2.39
N LEU A 250 17.21 -5.10 2.75
CA LEU A 250 16.86 -4.81 4.14
C LEU A 250 16.03 -5.95 4.77
N LEU A 251 15.29 -6.68 3.94
CA LEU A 251 14.49 -7.83 4.35
C LEU A 251 15.35 -9.02 4.79
N ASP A 252 16.61 -9.10 4.35
CA ASP A 252 17.51 -10.22 4.67
C ASP A 252 18.02 -10.18 6.12
N SER A 253 17.94 -9.02 6.78
CA SER A 253 18.32 -8.86 8.18
C SER A 253 17.51 -9.76 9.13
N PHE A 254 16.27 -10.11 8.75
CA PHE A 254 15.38 -10.97 9.53
C PHE A 254 15.70 -12.46 9.36
N CYS A 255 15.85 -12.94 8.12
CA CYS A 255 16.09 -14.36 7.86
C CYS A 255 17.36 -14.87 8.56
N LYS A 256 18.42 -14.06 8.58
CA LYS A 256 19.68 -14.40 9.29
C LYS A 256 19.53 -14.50 10.81
N LYS A 257 18.50 -13.91 11.42
CA LYS A 257 18.21 -14.04 12.86
C LYS A 257 17.40 -15.30 13.14
N ALA A 258 16.39 -15.60 12.32
CA ALA A 258 15.58 -16.81 12.47
C ALA A 258 16.41 -18.09 12.39
N ASP A 259 17.38 -18.15 11.45
CA ASP A 259 18.30 -19.29 11.34
C ASP A 259 19.18 -19.46 12.59
N LYS A 260 19.61 -18.34 13.20
CA LYS A 260 20.45 -18.36 14.41
C LYS A 260 19.70 -18.72 15.69
N GLU A 261 18.42 -18.41 15.78
CA GLU A 261 17.58 -18.82 16.91
C GLU A 261 17.27 -20.33 16.86
N LEU A 262 17.16 -20.91 15.65
CA LEU A 262 17.01 -22.35 15.47
C LEU A 262 18.31 -23.13 15.75
N GLU A 263 19.48 -22.54 15.53
CA GLU A 263 20.78 -23.15 15.88
C GLU A 263 21.08 -23.17 17.39
N GLN A 264 20.30 -22.45 18.21
CA GLN A 264 20.49 -22.36 19.66
C GLN A 264 19.51 -23.23 20.49
N ILE A 265 18.71 -24.08 19.83
CA ILE A 265 17.82 -25.07 20.46
C ILE A 265 18.36 -26.46 20.17
#